data_AF-A0A7X8QM48-F1
#
_entry.id   AF-A0A7X8QM48-F1
#
_cell.length_a   1.000
_cell.length_b   1.000
_cell.length_c   1.000
_cell.angle_alpha   90.00
_cell.angle_beta   90.00
_cell.angle_gamma   90.00
#
_symmetry.space_group_name_H-M   'P 1'
#
loop_
_entity.id
_entity.type
_entity.pdbx_description
1 polymer ?
#
loop_
_entity_poly.entity_id
_entity_poly.type
_entity_poly.pdbx_seq_one_letter_code
_entity_poly.pdbx_strand_id
1 'polypeptide(L)'
;DVVEKSFDNLKNELDMKRIHCHSDETMEGKMFVAFFALILRSCMQNKLRTYLSETGLTFSSVLKELKKMKYVHTCDGKKLLSPITKRQRDILNACGLSTDDLPAWLSSIPV
;
A
#
# COMPACT_ATOMS: atom_id res chain seq x y z
N ASP A 1 21.92 -6.50 -6.49
CA ASP A 1 21.37 -5.71 -5.35
C ASP A 1 20.11 -4.90 -5.65
N VAL A 2 20.14 -3.58 -5.96
CA VAL A 2 18.89 -2.78 -6.04
C VAL A 2 17.96 -3.22 -7.17
N VAL A 3 18.52 -3.41 -8.38
CA VAL A 3 17.78 -3.89 -9.56
C VAL A 3 17.21 -5.29 -9.32
N GLU A 4 18.04 -6.19 -8.80
CA GLU A 4 17.67 -7.56 -8.44
C GLU A 4 16.53 -7.60 -7.41
N LYS A 5 16.62 -6.78 -6.37
CA LYS A 5 15.56 -6.62 -5.38
C LYS A 5 14.27 -6.13 -6.02
N SER A 6 14.32 -5.20 -6.97
CA SER A 6 13.14 -4.75 -7.71
C SER A 6 12.48 -5.87 -8.52
N PHE A 7 13.27 -6.69 -9.23
CA PHE A 7 12.75 -7.86 -9.96
C PHE A 7 12.20 -8.95 -9.03
N ASP A 8 12.83 -9.16 -7.88
CA ASP A 8 12.34 -10.09 -6.85
C ASP A 8 10.98 -9.63 -6.29
N ASN A 9 10.85 -8.34 -5.96
CA ASN A 9 9.58 -7.77 -5.51
C ASN A 9 8.48 -7.87 -6.56
N LEU A 10 8.83 -7.69 -7.85
CA LEU A 10 7.91 -7.83 -8.96
C LEU A 10 7.32 -9.25 -9.05
N LYS A 11 8.16 -10.26 -8.87
CA LYS A 11 7.78 -11.67 -8.96
C LYS A 11 7.04 -12.17 -7.72
N ASN A 12 7.54 -11.85 -6.53
CA ASN A 12 7.13 -12.51 -5.29
C ASN A 12 6.13 -11.70 -4.46
N GLU A 13 6.21 -10.37 -4.48
CA GLU A 13 5.39 -9.50 -3.61
C GLU A 13 4.24 -8.83 -4.37
N LEU A 14 4.48 -8.42 -5.63
CA LEU A 14 3.46 -7.83 -6.50
C LEU A 14 2.63 -8.88 -7.25
N ASP A 15 2.93 -10.17 -7.06
CA ASP A 15 2.28 -11.31 -7.71
C ASP A 15 2.03 -11.05 -9.20
N MET A 16 3.07 -10.56 -9.90
CA MET A 16 3.09 -10.62 -11.35
C MET A 16 3.22 -12.10 -11.72
N LYS A 17 2.08 -12.80 -11.67
CA LYS A 17 1.94 -14.19 -12.14
C LYS A 17 2.59 -14.31 -13.50
N ARG A 18 2.95 -15.54 -13.87
CA ARG A 18 3.50 -15.87 -15.20
C ARG A 18 2.79 -15.03 -16.26
N ILE A 19 3.56 -14.28 -17.05
CA ILE A 19 3.04 -13.43 -18.12
C ILE A 19 2.48 -14.36 -19.21
N HIS A 20 1.30 -14.91 -18.97
CA HIS A 20 0.55 -15.73 -19.90
C HIS A 20 -0.50 -14.83 -20.53
N CYS A 21 -0.08 -14.10 -21.54
CA CYS A 21 -0.89 -13.18 -22.31
C CYS A 21 -0.97 -13.72 -23.74
N HIS A 22 -2.15 -13.67 -24.35
CA HIS A 22 -2.34 -14.13 -25.73
C HIS A 22 -2.01 -13.05 -26.77
N SER A 23 -1.64 -11.84 -26.35
CA SER A 23 -1.18 -10.75 -27.21
C SER A 23 -0.07 -9.93 -26.55
N ASP A 24 0.78 -9.32 -27.37
CA ASP A 24 1.85 -8.42 -26.94
C ASP A 24 1.29 -7.16 -26.26
N GLU A 25 0.19 -6.62 -26.77
CA GLU A 25 -0.51 -5.46 -26.18
C GLU A 25 -0.92 -5.73 -24.72
N THR A 26 -1.44 -6.92 -24.43
CA THR A 26 -1.82 -7.32 -23.06
C THR A 26 -0.59 -7.46 -22.17
N MET A 27 0.53 -7.95 -22.72
CA MET A 27 1.79 -8.03 -21.99
C MET A 27 2.32 -6.63 -21.65
N GLU A 28 2.32 -5.72 -22.61
CA GLU A 28 2.80 -4.35 -22.43
C GLU A 28 1.97 -3.61 -21.38
N GLY A 29 0.63 -3.71 -21.44
CA GLY A 29 -0.25 -3.14 -20.43
C GLY A 29 0.01 -3.67 -19.02
N LYS A 30 0.27 -4.97 -18.86
CA LYS A 30 0.64 -5.56 -17.55
C LYS A 30 1.98 -5.03 -17.05
N MET A 31 2.99 -4.97 -17.91
CA MET A 31 4.31 -4.43 -17.55
C MET A 31 4.22 -2.97 -17.12
N PHE A 32 3.40 -2.17 -17.81
CA PHE A 32 3.16 -0.78 -17.49
C PHE A 32 2.57 -0.61 -16.08
N VAL A 33 1.50 -1.35 -15.75
CA VAL A 33 0.89 -1.30 -14.40
C VAL A 33 1.87 -1.75 -13.32
N ALA A 34 2.64 -2.80 -13.59
CA ALA A 34 3.62 -3.30 -12.64
C ALA A 34 4.77 -2.32 -12.39
N PHE A 35 5.16 -1.53 -13.40
CA PHE A 35 6.11 -0.44 -13.25
C PHE A 35 5.61 0.64 -12.27
N PHE A 36 4.34 1.06 -12.37
CA PHE A 36 3.75 1.97 -11.37
C PHE A 36 3.71 1.36 -9.97
N ALA A 37 3.36 0.08 -9.87
CA ALA A 37 3.35 -0.61 -8.58
C ALA A 37 4.74 -0.61 -7.92
N LEU A 38 5.81 -0.80 -8.70
CA LEU A 38 7.19 -0.69 -8.23
C LEU A 38 7.56 0.74 -7.77
N ILE A 39 7.14 1.77 -8.52
CA ILE A 39 7.37 3.17 -8.13
C ILE A 39 6.69 3.47 -6.79
N LEU A 40 5.40 3.11 -6.66
CA LEU A 40 4.63 3.31 -5.43
C LEU A 40 5.27 2.58 -4.26
N ARG A 41 5.67 1.32 -4.47
CA ARG A 41 6.33 0.52 -3.44
C ARG A 41 7.66 1.13 -3.01
N SER A 42 8.49 1.58 -3.95
CA SER A 42 9.77 2.22 -3.68
C SER A 42 9.59 3.52 -2.87
N CYS A 43 8.61 4.34 -3.25
CA CYS A 43 8.25 5.55 -2.52
C CYS A 43 7.83 5.25 -1.07
N MET A 44 6.93 4.28 -0.87
CA MET A 44 6.50 3.86 0.47
C MET A 44 7.66 3.30 1.30
N GLN A 45 8.52 2.46 0.70
CA GLN A 45 9.69 1.90 1.39
C GLN A 45 10.68 2.98 1.82
N ASN A 46 10.88 4.01 0.98
CA ASN A 46 11.73 5.14 1.33
C ASN A 46 11.19 5.92 2.52
N LYS A 47 9.89 6.24 2.50
CA LYS A 47 9.22 6.92 3.64
C LYS A 47 9.30 6.12 4.93
N LEU A 48 9.14 4.80 4.84
CA LEU A 48 9.13 3.90 5.99
C LEU A 48 10.54 3.44 6.41
N ARG A 49 11.61 3.85 5.73
CA ARG A 49 12.96 3.29 5.93
C ARG A 49 13.42 3.35 7.39
N THR A 50 13.29 4.51 8.02
CA THR A 50 13.69 4.72 9.43
C THR A 50 12.81 3.89 10.36
N TYR A 51 11.49 3.96 10.19
CA TYR A 51 10.53 3.22 10.99
C TYR A 51 10.76 1.69 10.95
N LEU A 52 11.01 1.14 9.75
CA LEU A 52 11.30 -0.30 9.60
C LEU A 52 12.61 -0.69 10.29
N SER A 53 13.62 0.18 10.23
CA SER A 53 14.92 -0.06 10.89
C SER A 53 14.81 -0.02 12.41
N GLU A 54 14.04 0.91 12.97
CA GLU A 54 13.86 1.07 14.42
C GLU A 54 12.99 -0.02 15.03
N THR A 55 11.95 -0.45 14.30
CA THR A 55 10.98 -1.43 14.81
C THR A 55 11.33 -2.88 14.47
N GLY A 56 12.28 -3.11 13.56
CA GLY A 56 12.61 -4.44 13.04
C GLY A 56 11.47 -5.08 12.23
N LEU A 57 10.45 -4.32 11.85
CA LEU A 57 9.32 -4.82 11.07
C LEU A 57 9.69 -5.00 9.60
N THR A 58 9.04 -5.98 8.96
CA THR A 58 9.12 -6.12 7.50
C THR A 58 8.12 -5.21 6.81
N PHE A 59 8.44 -4.77 5.59
CA PHE A 59 7.52 -3.97 4.77
C PHE A 59 6.18 -4.69 4.56
N SER A 60 6.20 -6.01 4.32
CA SER A 60 5.00 -6.83 4.20
C SER A 60 4.16 -6.83 5.49
N SER A 61 4.79 -6.87 6.68
CA SER A 61 4.08 -6.76 7.96
C SER A 61 3.39 -5.40 8.12
N VAL A 62 4.04 -4.32 7.69
CA VAL A 62 3.44 -2.97 7.69
C VAL A 62 2.23 -2.90 6.77
N LEU A 63 2.32 -3.41 5.55
CA LEU A 63 1.18 -3.45 4.62
C LEU A 63 0.02 -4.29 5.18
N LYS A 64 0.31 -5.43 5.81
CA LYS A 64 -0.70 -6.27 6.46
C LYS A 64 -1.41 -5.55 7.61
N GLU A 65 -0.71 -4.71 8.35
CA GLU A 65 -1.31 -3.92 9.43
C GLU A 65 -2.23 -2.82 8.88
N LEU A 66 -1.79 -2.10 7.84
CA LEU A 66 -2.60 -1.09 7.17
C LEU A 66 -3.86 -1.69 6.52
N LYS A 67 -3.78 -2.90 5.95
CA LYS A 67 -4.92 -3.62 5.36
C LYS A 67 -6.06 -3.90 6.37
N LYS A 68 -5.77 -3.85 7.68
CA LYS A 68 -6.79 -4.03 8.72
C LYS A 68 -7.68 -2.80 8.91
N MET A 69 -7.25 -1.62 8.45
CA MET A 69 -8.08 -0.41 8.47
C MET A 69 -9.28 -0.60 7.54
N LYS A 70 -10.49 -0.45 8.08
CA LYS A 70 -11.74 -0.62 7.34
C LYS A 70 -12.70 0.50 7.70
N TYR A 71 -13.69 0.72 6.83
CA TYR A 71 -14.82 1.58 7.16
C TYR A 71 -16.13 0.86 6.82
N VAL A 72 -17.21 1.31 7.45
CA VAL A 72 -18.57 0.80 7.23
C VAL A 72 -19.50 1.95 6.86
N HIS A 73 -20.57 1.64 6.15
CA HIS A 73 -21.66 2.57 5.90
C HIS A 73 -22.73 2.37 6.99
N THR A 74 -23.15 3.45 7.62
CA THR A 74 -24.30 3.42 8.52
C THR A 74 -25.60 3.53 7.71
N CYS A 75 -26.73 3.17 8.32
CA CYS A 75 -28.06 3.33 7.71
C CYS A 75 -28.33 4.78 7.27
N ASP A 76 -27.72 5.75 7.97
CA ASP A 76 -27.83 7.19 7.66
C ASP A 76 -26.89 7.66 6.53
N GLY A 77 -26.24 6.72 5.83
CA GLY A 77 -25.34 7.02 4.70
C GLY A 77 -23.95 7.55 5.10
N LYS A 78 -23.61 7.58 6.40
CA LYS A 78 -22.30 8.06 6.85
C LYS A 78 -21.24 6.95 6.76
N LYS A 79 -20.01 7.33 6.42
CA LYS A 79 -18.84 6.44 6.45
C LYS A 79 -18.18 6.50 7.82
N LEU A 80 -18.15 5.38 8.54
CA LEU A 80 -17.52 5.27 9.86
C LEU A 80 -16.23 4.44 9.76
N LEU A 81 -15.11 5.05 10.14
CA LEU A 81 -13.80 4.38 10.18
C LEU A 81 -13.68 3.49 11.42
N SER A 82 -13.08 2.31 11.26
CA SER A 82 -12.71 1.45 12.40
C SER A 82 -11.70 2.17 13.30
N PRO A 83 -11.69 1.90 14.63
CA PRO A 83 -10.69 2.48 15.53
C PRO A 83 -9.26 2.24 15.03
N ILE A 84 -8.48 3.32 14.95
CA ILE A 84 -7.08 3.25 14.49
C ILE A 84 -6.19 2.80 15.65
N THR A 85 -5.45 1.70 15.44
CA THR A 85 -4.52 1.18 16.44
C THR A 85 -3.30 2.10 16.56
N LYS A 86 -2.60 2.05 17.71
CA LYS A 86 -1.34 2.79 17.88
C LYS A 86 -0.34 2.48 16.76
N ARG A 87 -0.21 1.20 16.42
CA ARG A 87 0.70 0.74 15.34
C ARG A 87 0.31 1.32 13.98
N GLN A 88 -0.97 1.37 13.65
CA GLN A 88 -1.45 2.00 12.41
C GLN A 88 -1.14 3.51 12.39
N ARG A 89 -1.37 4.19 13.52
CA ARG A 89 -1.00 5.61 13.67
C ARG A 89 0.50 5.83 13.48
N ASP A 90 1.34 5.03 14.10
CA ASP A 90 2.80 5.15 14.00
C ASP A 90 3.28 4.94 12.54
N ILE A 91 2.70 3.95 11.83
CA ILE A 91 2.98 3.73 10.40
C ILE A 91 2.56 4.94 9.55
N LEU A 92 1.37 5.50 9.79
CA LEU A 92 0.86 6.65 9.04
C LEU A 92 1.71 7.90 9.30
N ASN A 93 2.08 8.15 10.55
CA ASN A 93 2.99 9.23 10.93
C ASN A 93 4.35 9.10 10.25
N ALA A 94 4.91 7.88 10.19
CA ALA A 94 6.14 7.60 9.45
C ALA A 94 6.00 7.87 7.93
N CYS A 95 4.78 7.80 7.38
CA CYS A 95 4.49 8.19 5.99
C CYS A 95 4.26 9.70 5.81
N GLY A 96 4.25 10.47 6.90
CA GLY A 96 3.92 11.89 6.94
C GLY A 96 2.41 12.17 6.86
N LEU A 97 1.57 11.24 7.32
CA LEU A 97 0.11 11.35 7.28
C LEU A 97 -0.45 11.40 8.71
N SER A 98 -1.24 12.42 9.04
CA SER A 98 -1.93 12.49 10.33
C SER A 98 -3.18 11.61 10.32
N THR A 99 -3.49 10.98 11.46
CA THR A 99 -4.75 10.25 11.63
C THR A 99 -5.97 11.16 11.69
N ASP A 100 -5.77 12.45 11.96
CA ASP A 100 -6.86 13.42 12.12
C ASP A 100 -7.47 13.83 10.77
N ASP A 101 -6.70 13.69 9.69
CA ASP A 101 -7.15 13.99 8.33
C ASP A 101 -7.95 12.82 7.69
N LEU A 102 -7.88 11.63 8.29
CA LEU A 102 -8.51 10.42 7.73
C LEU A 102 -10.04 10.51 7.59
N PRO A 103 -10.80 11.05 8.57
CA PRO A 103 -12.25 11.17 8.42
C PRO A 103 -12.64 12.12 7.29
N ALA A 104 -11.92 13.24 7.14
CA ALA A 104 -12.14 14.21 6.08
C ALA A 104 -11.77 13.63 4.70
N TRP A 105 -10.68 12.88 4.63
CA TRP A 105 -10.34 12.13 3.41
C TRP A 105 -11.40 11.08 3.08
N LEU A 106 -11.87 10.30 4.06
CA LEU A 106 -12.85 9.24 3.85
C LEU A 106 -14.19 9.76 3.32
N SER A 107 -14.64 10.93 3.78
CA SER A 107 -15.87 11.56 3.29
C SER A 107 -15.74 12.11 1.86
N SER A 108 -14.52 12.43 1.41
CA SER A 108 -14.25 12.91 0.05
C SER A 108 -14.30 11.82 -1.03
N ILE A 109 -14.20 10.54 -0.63
CA ILE A 109 -14.20 9.42 -1.58
C ILE A 109 -15.62 9.28 -2.16
N PRO A 110 -15.80 9.30 -3.50
CA PRO A 110 -17.08 9.02 -4.13
C PRO A 110 -17.61 7.63 -3.74
N VAL A 111 -18.93 7.47 -3.70
CA VAL A 111 -19.57 6.15 -3.58
C VAL A 111 -19.70 5.54 -4.97
#